data_AF-A0A350XU74-F1
#
_entry.id   AF-A0A350XU74-F1
#
_cell.length_a   1.000
_cell.length_b   1.000
_cell.length_c   1.000
_cell.angle_alpha   90.00
_cell.angle_beta   90.00
_cell.angle_gamma   90.00
#
_symmetry.space_group_name_H-M   'P 1'
#
loop_
_entity.id
_entity.type
_entity.pdbx_description
1 polymer ?
#
loop_
_entity_poly.entity_id
_entity_poly.type
_entity_poly.pdbx_seq_one_letter_code
_entity_poly.pdbx_strand_id
1 'polypeptide(L)' 'MPRTVLVVNPRAGRGRVGRELPRLVQSLTAAGTEPTVLATEHPGHAIELARRAALGGADTVVAV' A
#
# COMPACT_ATOMS: atom_id res chain seq x y z
N MET A 1 -12.13 -11.02 7.07
CA MET A 1 -10.76 -10.55 7.36
C MET A 1 -10.71 -9.06 7.06
N PRO A 2 -10.04 -8.23 7.87
CA PRO A 2 -9.99 -6.80 7.64
C PRO A 2 -9.28 -6.47 6.31
N ARG A 3 -9.89 -5.60 5.51
CA ARG A 3 -9.39 -5.15 4.21
C ARG A 3 -8.31 -4.10 4.41
N THR A 4 -7.06 -4.55 4.31
CA THR A 4 -5.88 -3.68 4.39
C THR A 4 -5.47 -3.20 2.99
N VAL A 5 -5.25 -1.90 2.84
CA VAL A 5 -4.74 -1.29 1.62
C VAL A 5 -3.41 -0.60 1.89
N LEU A 6 -2.37 -0.98 1.16
CA LEU A 6 -1.06 -0.35 1.17
C LEU A 6 -1.00 0.70 0.07
N VAL A 7 -0.76 1.96 0.43
CA VAL A 7 -0.47 3.04 -0.51
C VAL A 7 1.03 3.30 -0.52
N VAL A 8 1.66 3.10 -1.66
CA VAL A 8 3.11 2.97 -1.77
C VAL A 8 3.65 3.99 -2.76
N ASN A 9 4.73 4.70 -2.41
CA ASN A 9 5.51 5.46 -3.38
C ASN A 9 6.77 4.67 -3.77
N PRO A 10 6.84 4.07 -4.98
CA PRO A 10 7.98 3.24 -5.39
C PRO A 10 9.31 3.99 -5.36
N ARG A 11 9.28 5.32 -5.54
CA ARG A 11 10.48 6.18 -5.57
C ARG A 11 10.92 6.64 -4.17
N ALA A 12 10.10 6.45 -3.14
CA ALA A 12 10.43 6.83 -1.77
C ALA A 12 11.68 6.09 -1.24
N GLY A 13 12.41 6.75 -0.34
CA GLY A 13 13.65 6.20 0.23
C GLY A 13 14.71 5.86 -0.83
N ARG A 14 14.87 6.69 -1.87
CA ARG A 14 15.80 6.44 -3.00
C ARG A 14 15.49 5.12 -3.73
N GLY A 15 14.19 4.85 -3.95
CA GLY A 15 13.70 3.61 -4.56
C GLY A 15 13.77 2.37 -3.67
N ARG A 16 14.14 2.50 -2.39
CA ARG A 16 14.16 1.37 -1.45
C ARG A 16 12.78 0.78 -1.24
N VAL A 17 11.76 1.62 -1.16
CA VAL A 17 10.37 1.19 -0.96
C VAL A 17 9.93 0.25 -2.08
N GLY A 18 10.14 0.63 -3.35
CA GLY A 18 9.81 -0.25 -4.48
C GLY A 18 10.59 -1.57 -4.47
N ARG A 19 11.86 -1.57 -4.03
CA ARG A 19 12.69 -2.78 -3.95
C ARG A 19 12.27 -3.75 -2.84
N GLU A 20 11.85 -3.24 -1.69
CA GLU A 20 11.47 -4.06 -0.54
C GLU A 20 9.99 -4.45 -0.52
N LEU A 21 9.15 -3.79 -1.34
CA LEU A 21 7.71 -4.05 -1.43
C LEU A 21 7.35 -5.53 -1.65
N PRO A 22 8.00 -6.29 -2.55
CA PRO A 22 7.69 -7.71 -2.72
C PRO A 22 7.94 -8.53 -1.44
N ARG A 23 8.99 -8.21 -0.68
CA ARG A 23 9.29 -8.88 0.59
C ARG A 23 8.25 -8.53 1.66
N LEU A 24 7.85 -7.27 1.73
CA LEU A 24 6.79 -6.82 2.65
C LEU A 24 5.47 -7.56 2.38
N VAL A 25 5.05 -7.64 1.11
CA VAL A 25 3.83 -8.37 0.72
C VAL A 25 3.94 -9.84 1.10
N GLN A 26 5.07 -10.49 0.79
CA GLN A 26 5.29 -11.89 1.16
C GLN A 26 5.21 -12.13 2.69
N SER A 27 5.78 -11.24 3.50
CA SER A 27 5.68 -11.34 4.97
C SER A 27 4.25 -11.16 5.46
N LEU A 28 3.48 -10.24 4.87
CA LEU A 28 2.07 -10.04 5.22
C LEU A 28 1.22 -11.26 4.83
N THR A 29 1.43 -11.80 3.64
CA THR A 29 0.75 -13.03 3.18
C THR A 29 1.08 -14.22 4.08
N ALA A 30 2.36 -14.39 4.46
CA ALA A 30 2.77 -15.44 5.40
C ALA A 30 2.14 -15.26 6.80
N ALA A 31 1.83 -14.02 7.20
CA ALA A 31 1.10 -13.71 8.42
C ALA A 31 -0.43 -13.83 8.28
N GLY A 32 -0.94 -14.33 7.14
CA GLY A 32 -2.37 -14.52 6.90
C GLY A 32 -3.11 -13.26 6.45
N THR A 33 -2.40 -12.24 5.99
CA THR A 33 -2.98 -10.99 5.47
C THR A 33 -2.66 -10.82 3.99
N GLU A 34 -3.67 -10.63 3.15
CA GLU A 34 -3.50 -10.32 1.73
C GLU A 34 -3.86 -8.85 1.47
N PRO A 35 -2.90 -7.92 1.59
CA PRO A 35 -3.19 -6.51 1.40
C PRO A 35 -3.35 -6.18 -0.09
N THR A 36 -4.25 -5.24 -0.39
CA THR A 36 -4.28 -4.60 -1.71
C THR A 36 -3.18 -3.55 -1.81
N VAL A 37 -2.36 -3.60 -2.86
CA VAL A 37 -1.23 -2.67 -3.03
C VAL A 37 -1.56 -1.66 -4.13
N LEU A 38 -1.45 -0.37 -3.80
CA LEU A 38 -1.70 0.74 -4.72
C LEU A 38 -0.43 1.61 -4.80
N ALA A 39 0.11 1.80 -6.01
CA ALA A 39 1.31 2.59 -6.23
C ALA A 39 0.97 4.02 -6.67
N THR A 40 1.68 5.02 -6.12
CA THR A 40 1.54 6.42 -6.55
C THR A 40 2.28 6.68 -7.84
N GLU A 41 1.68 7.47 -8.73
CA GLU A 41 2.25 7.82 -10.04
C GLU A 41 2.65 9.30 -10.16
N HIS A 42 2.02 10.19 -9.39
CA HIS A 42 2.25 11.63 -9.45
C HIS A 42 2.15 12.28 -8.05
N PRO A 43 2.63 13.53 -7.88
CA PRO A 43 2.41 14.28 -6.65
C PRO A 43 0.92 14.34 -6.29
N GLY A 44 0.61 14.17 -5.00
CA GLY A 44 -0.78 14.15 -4.49
C GLY A 44 -1.54 12.84 -4.70
N HIS A 45 -1.07 11.91 -5.53
CA HIS A 45 -1.81 10.67 -5.84
C HIS A 45 -2.08 9.81 -4.59
N ALA A 46 -1.20 9.83 -3.59
CA ALA A 46 -1.42 9.10 -2.33
C ALA A 46 -2.73 9.48 -1.62
N ILE A 47 -3.11 10.77 -1.68
CA ILE A 47 -4.34 11.29 -1.08
C ILE A 47 -5.55 10.72 -1.81
N GLU A 48 -5.50 10.68 -3.14
CA GLU A 48 -6.57 10.11 -3.97
C GLU A 48 -6.73 8.62 -3.72
N LEU A 49 -5.63 7.87 -3.65
CA LEU A 49 -5.63 6.43 -3.39
C LEU A 49 -6.17 6.12 -1.98
N ALA A 50 -5.74 6.86 -0.96
CA ALA A 50 -6.25 6.70 0.40
C ALA A 50 -7.75 7.00 0.49
N ARG A 51 -8.22 8.06 -0.18
CA ARG A 51 -9.65 8.39 -0.25
C ARG A 51 -10.45 7.28 -0.95
N ARG A 52 -9.97 6.78 -2.09
CA ARG A 52 -10.63 5.68 -2.83
C ARG A 52 -10.67 4.40 -1.99
N ALA A 53 -9.60 4.09 -1.25
CA ALA A 53 -9.54 2.93 -0.36
C ALA A 53 -10.57 3.03 0.77
N ALA A 54 -10.65 4.18 1.45
CA ALA A 54 -11.62 4.41 2.52
C ALA A 54 -13.07 4.31 2.01
N LEU A 55 -13.38 4.96 0.88
CA LEU A 55 -14.70 4.88 0.25
C LEU A 55 -15.03 3.48 -0.28
N GLY A 56 -14.01 2.70 -0.64
CA GLY A 56 -14.12 1.31 -1.08
C GLY A 56 -14.24 0.29 0.05
N GLY A 57 -14.36 0.73 1.30
CA GLY A 57 -14.55 -0.14 2.46
C GLY A 57 -13.26 -0.79 2.98
N ALA A 58 -12.11 -0.13 2.82
CA ALA A 58 -10.90 -0.54 3.52
C ALA A 58 -11.05 -0.31 5.03
N ASP A 59 -10.74 -1.32 5.83
CA ASP A 59 -10.68 -1.21 7.30
C ASP A 59 -9.42 -0.47 7.75
N THR A 60 -8.32 -0.68 7.01
CA THR A 60 -7.01 -0.10 7.32
C THR A 60 -6.34 0.41 6.04
N VAL A 61 -5.86 1.65 6.07
CA VAL A 61 -5.00 2.24 5.02
C VAL A 61 -3.61 2.48 5.61
N VAL A 62 -2.58 1.92 4.98
CA VAL A 62 -1.19 2.00 5.43
C VAL A 62 -0.37 2.76 4.38
N ALA A 63 0.38 3.77 4.81
CA ALA A 63 1.33 4.49 3.96
C ALA A 63 2.73 3.88 4.09
N VAL A 64 3.41 3.64 2.96
CA VAL A 64 4.71 2.96 2.87
C VAL A 64 5.73 3.76 2.06
#